data_AF-A0A8D2LY66-F1
#
_entry.id   AF-A0A8D2LY66-F1
#
_cell.length_a   1.000
_cell.length_b   1.000
_cell.length_c   1.000
_cell.angle_alpha   90.00
_cell.angle_beta   90.00
_cell.angle_gamma   90.00
#
_symmetry.space_group_name_H-M   'P 1'
#
loop_
_entity.id
_entity.type
_entity.pdbx_description
1 polymer ?
#
loop_
_entity_poly.entity_id
_entity_poly.type
_entity_poly.pdbx_seq_one_letter_code
_entity_poly.pdbx_strand_id
1 'polypeptide(L)'
;MPDIFFPCPVLKADGFGEHPFFKCILAETPAENESKQARTIGYALYFFGYNVNHGRIMYLENLFVVAEFRGSGIGKEFMGKLAEVALQAGCTEIKFVTMEWNREAKDFYTRLGAHDTTESEQWHCMVLEADALRRLAQGRKALA
;
A
#
# COMPACT_ATOMS: atom_id res chain seq x y z
N MET A 1 2.28 15.93 7.68
CA MET A 1 1.95 14.53 7.99
C MET A 1 2.28 14.36 9.45
N PRO A 2 1.32 14.17 10.37
CA PRO A 2 1.67 13.90 11.77
C PRO A 2 2.45 12.59 11.82
N ASP A 3 3.48 12.54 12.67
CA ASP A 3 4.41 11.42 12.84
C ASP A 3 3.72 10.19 13.45
N ILE A 4 2.79 9.56 12.72
CA ILE A 4 2.29 8.22 13.05
C ILE A 4 3.33 7.23 12.53
N PHE A 5 4.44 7.12 13.26
CA PHE A 5 5.43 6.07 13.06
C PHE A 5 5.01 4.89 13.94
N PHE A 6 4.50 3.82 13.32
CA PHE A 6 4.27 2.58 14.06
C PHE A 6 5.61 2.07 14.59
N PRO A 7 5.71 1.75 15.90
CA PRO A 7 6.96 1.25 16.45
C PRO A 7 7.33 -0.08 15.79
N CYS A 8 8.61 -0.25 15.46
CA CYS A 8 9.17 -1.40 14.74
C CYS A 8 8.68 -2.80 15.22
N PRO A 9 8.50 -3.05 16.53
CA PRO A 9 7.97 -4.34 17.01
C PRO A 9 6.57 -4.69 16.47
N VAL A 10 5.70 -3.69 16.30
CA VAL A 10 4.34 -3.89 15.78
C VAL A 10 4.39 -4.27 14.30
N LEU A 11 5.17 -3.54 13.50
CA LEU A 11 5.37 -3.87 12.08
C LEU A 11 5.95 -5.28 11.89
N LYS A 12 6.86 -5.70 12.79
CA LYS A 12 7.43 -7.05 12.75
C LYS A 12 6.37 -8.11 13.01
N ALA A 13 5.53 -7.92 14.03
CA ALA A 13 4.46 -8.85 14.36
C ALA A 13 3.42 -8.93 13.23
N ASP A 14 2.99 -7.77 12.72
CA ASP A 14 1.90 -7.67 11.75
C ASP A 14 2.31 -8.10 10.33
N GLY A 15 3.58 -7.88 9.94
CA GLY A 15 4.06 -8.18 8.59
C GLY A 15 4.79 -9.52 8.45
N PHE A 16 5.25 -10.14 9.54
CA PHE A 16 6.15 -11.30 9.50
C PHE A 16 5.75 -12.44 10.45
N GLY A 17 4.55 -12.39 11.02
CA GLY A 17 3.94 -13.51 11.74
C GLY A 17 3.42 -14.61 10.81
N GLU A 18 2.75 -15.61 11.38
CA GLU A 18 2.14 -16.74 10.64
C GLU A 18 1.04 -16.27 9.67
N HIS A 19 0.30 -15.23 10.05
CA HIS A 19 -0.78 -14.63 9.27
C HIS A 19 -0.54 -13.14 9.09
N PRO A 20 0.31 -12.74 8.14
CA PRO A 20 0.68 -11.34 7.98
C PRO A 20 -0.49 -10.50 7.47
N PHE A 21 -0.74 -9.36 8.12
CA PHE A 21 -1.75 -8.36 7.73
C PHE A 21 -1.36 -7.60 6.46
N PHE A 22 -0.05 -7.43 6.23
CA PHE A 22 0.48 -6.81 5.04
C PHE A 22 1.72 -7.55 4.56
N LYS A 23 2.08 -7.30 3.30
CA LYS A 23 3.32 -7.73 2.67
C LYS A 23 4.08 -6.51 2.17
N CYS A 24 5.39 -6.65 2.04
CA CYS A 24 6.26 -5.57 1.58
C CYS A 24 7.26 -6.08 0.53
N ILE A 25 7.49 -5.28 -0.51
CA ILE A 25 8.60 -5.45 -1.46
C ILE A 25 9.58 -4.32 -1.21
N LEU A 26 10.87 -4.65 -1.14
CA LEU A 26 11.95 -3.67 -0.98
C LEU A 26 12.72 -3.52 -2.29
N ALA A 27 13.17 -2.30 -2.57
CA ALA A 27 14.19 -2.04 -3.58
C ALA A 27 15.49 -1.73 -2.86
N GLU A 28 16.57 -2.39 -3.28
CA GLU A 28 17.90 -2.25 -2.68
C GLU A 28 18.94 -1.94 -3.75
N THR A 29 19.94 -1.13 -3.39
CA THR A 29 21.12 -0.98 -4.23
C THR A 29 21.93 -2.29 -4.24
N PRO A 30 22.65 -2.61 -5.32
CA PRO A 30 23.63 -3.69 -5.29
C PRO A 30 24.66 -3.45 -4.16
N ALA A 31 25.10 -4.53 -3.52
CA ALA A 31 26.28 -4.47 -2.67
C ALA A 31 27.52 -4.34 -3.57
N GLU A 32 28.39 -3.36 -3.29
CA GLU A 32 29.59 -3.15 -4.11
C GLU A 32 30.77 -3.99 -3.59
N ASN A 33 30.90 -4.12 -2.27
CA ASN A 33 31.94 -4.88 -1.58
C ASN A 33 31.57 -5.09 -0.10
N GLU A 34 32.39 -5.83 0.65
CA GLU A 34 32.17 -6.10 2.09
C GLU A 34 32.01 -4.82 2.94
N SER A 35 32.65 -3.73 2.53
CA SER A 35 32.60 -2.44 3.22
C SER A 35 31.39 -1.58 2.83
N LYS A 36 30.68 -1.90 1.74
CA LYS A 36 29.54 -1.12 1.23
C LYS A 36 28.37 -2.04 0.89
N GLN A 37 27.58 -2.29 1.93
CA GLN A 37 26.39 -3.15 1.88
C GLN A 37 25.26 -2.52 1.06
N ALA A 38 24.33 -3.38 0.64
CA ALA A 38 23.09 -2.97 -0.01
C ALA A 38 22.32 -1.98 0.86
N ARG A 39 21.80 -0.92 0.24
CA ARG A 39 20.95 0.08 0.89
C ARG A 39 19.54 -0.04 0.37
N THR A 40 18.57 -0.10 1.28
CA THR A 40 17.15 0.03 0.92
C THR A 40 16.85 1.44 0.43
N ILE A 41 16.32 1.55 -0.79
CA ILE A 41 16.06 2.82 -1.50
C ILE A 41 14.58 3.01 -1.87
N GLY A 42 13.74 2.05 -1.55
CA GLY A 42 12.30 2.17 -1.70
C GLY A 42 11.58 0.95 -1.15
N TYR A 43 10.26 1.09 -1.01
CA TYR A 43 9.39 -0.01 -0.63
C TYR A 43 8.00 0.13 -1.22
N ALA A 44 7.31 -1.01 -1.33
CA ALA A 44 5.90 -1.09 -1.64
C ALA A 44 5.19 -1.97 -0.62
N LEU A 45 4.26 -1.41 0.15
CA LEU A 45 3.45 -2.12 1.16
C LEU A 45 2.06 -2.38 0.61
N TYR A 46 1.62 -3.63 0.63
CA TYR A 46 0.35 -4.05 0.06
C TYR A 46 -0.29 -5.18 0.86
N PHE A 47 -1.57 -5.42 0.63
CA PHE A 47 -2.31 -6.55 1.16
C PHE A 47 -3.37 -7.02 0.16
N PHE A 48 -4.00 -8.16 0.45
CA PHE A 48 -5.08 -8.69 -0.39
C PHE A 48 -6.43 -8.39 0.25
N GLY A 49 -7.41 -8.12 -0.60
CA GLY A 49 -8.78 -7.87 -0.21
C GLY A 49 -9.77 -8.57 -1.13
N TYR A 50 -11.03 -8.23 -0.97
CA TYR A 50 -12.11 -8.71 -1.83
C TYR A 50 -13.06 -7.57 -2.17
N ASN A 51 -13.45 -7.49 -3.44
CA ASN A 51 -14.49 -6.61 -3.92
C ASN A 51 -15.67 -7.46 -4.41
N VAL A 52 -16.89 -7.08 -4.03
CA VAL A 52 -18.09 -7.86 -4.37
C VAL A 52 -18.33 -7.96 -5.89
N ASN A 53 -17.90 -6.97 -6.65
CA ASN A 53 -18.07 -6.92 -8.11
C ASN A 53 -16.87 -7.53 -8.86
N HIS A 54 -15.67 -7.50 -8.28
CA HIS A 54 -14.43 -7.88 -8.99
C HIS A 54 -13.70 -9.09 -8.41
N GLY A 55 -14.18 -9.66 -7.29
CA GLY A 55 -13.56 -10.80 -6.65
C GLY A 55 -12.31 -10.41 -5.85
N ARG A 56 -11.23 -11.18 -6.00
CA ARG A 56 -9.98 -10.93 -5.27
C ARG A 56 -9.32 -9.66 -5.80
N ILE A 57 -8.81 -8.83 -4.90
CA ILE A 57 -8.10 -7.60 -5.25
C ILE A 57 -6.79 -7.51 -4.46
N MET A 58 -5.85 -6.73 -4.99
CA MET A 58 -4.72 -6.23 -4.21
C MET A 58 -5.00 -4.79 -3.83
N TYR A 59 -4.64 -4.41 -2.60
CA TYR A 59 -4.62 -3.02 -2.17
C TYR A 59 -3.17 -2.61 -1.91
N LEU A 60 -2.70 -1.59 -2.64
CA LEU A 60 -1.42 -0.94 -2.46
C LEU A 60 -1.60 0.20 -1.45
N GLU A 61 -1.09 -0.01 -0.24
CA GLU A 61 -1.20 0.95 0.87
C GLU A 61 -0.17 2.07 0.74
N ASN A 62 1.06 1.72 0.37
CA ASN A 62 2.11 2.71 0.22
C ASN A 62 3.15 2.30 -0.81
N LEU A 63 3.57 3.25 -1.62
CA LEU A 63 4.71 3.12 -2.52
C LEU A 63 5.63 4.32 -2.30
N PHE A 64 6.87 4.05 -1.91
CA PHE A 64 7.85 5.09 -1.62
C PHE A 64 9.18 4.78 -2.27
N VAL A 65 9.79 5.80 -2.87
CA VAL A 65 11.15 5.78 -3.38
C VAL A 65 11.89 6.97 -2.78
N VAL A 66 13.10 6.70 -2.27
CA VAL A 66 14.03 7.71 -1.74
C VAL A 66 14.29 8.77 -2.83
N ALA A 67 14.30 10.04 -2.43
CA ALA A 67 14.23 11.18 -3.37
C ALA A 67 15.33 11.16 -4.43
N GLU A 68 16.56 10.83 -4.03
CA GLU A 68 17.73 10.76 -4.92
C GLU A 68 17.62 9.67 -5.99
N PHE A 69 16.73 8.68 -5.79
CA PHE A 69 16.50 7.57 -6.71
C PHE A 69 15.21 7.72 -7.51
N ARG A 70 14.46 8.82 -7.37
CA ARG A 70 13.25 9.05 -8.17
C ARG A 70 13.61 9.36 -9.63
N GLY A 71 12.68 9.08 -10.54
CA GLY A 71 12.92 9.23 -11.98
C GLY A 71 13.81 8.17 -12.63
N SER A 72 14.35 7.22 -11.85
CA SER A 72 15.21 6.13 -12.33
C SER A 72 14.45 4.88 -12.81
N GLY A 73 13.11 4.91 -12.81
CA GLY A 73 12.27 3.78 -13.20
C GLY A 73 11.88 2.82 -12.06
N ILE A 74 12.44 2.97 -10.85
CA ILE A 74 12.15 2.09 -9.69
C ILE A 74 10.64 1.98 -9.37
N GLY A 75 9.91 3.09 -9.43
CA GLY A 75 8.46 3.06 -9.20
C GLY A 75 7.71 2.17 -10.21
N LYS A 76 8.15 2.17 -11.47
CA LYS A 76 7.58 1.30 -12.51
C LYS A 76 7.91 -0.16 -12.25
N GLU A 77 9.13 -0.47 -11.80
CA GLU A 77 9.53 -1.83 -11.41
C GLU A 77 8.71 -2.34 -10.22
N PHE A 78 8.46 -1.50 -9.21
CA PHE A 78 7.55 -1.86 -8.11
C PHE A 78 6.15 -2.20 -8.63
N MET A 79 5.56 -1.34 -9.46
CA MET A 79 4.21 -1.57 -10.00
C MET A 79 4.15 -2.82 -10.89
N GLY A 80 5.19 -3.07 -11.70
CA GLY A 80 5.32 -4.30 -12.47
C GLY A 80 5.36 -5.54 -11.58
N LYS A 81 6.14 -5.50 -10.50
CA LYS A 81 6.22 -6.62 -9.56
C LYS A 81 4.91 -6.85 -8.81
N LEU A 82 4.24 -5.79 -8.38
CA LEU A 82 2.92 -5.87 -7.76
C LEU A 82 1.89 -6.47 -8.72
N ALA A 83 1.92 -6.09 -10.00
CA ALA A 83 1.05 -6.67 -11.02
C ALA A 83 1.27 -8.18 -11.19
N GLU A 84 2.53 -8.64 -11.24
CA GLU A 84 2.84 -10.08 -11.25
C GLU A 84 2.25 -10.80 -10.03
N VAL A 85 2.47 -10.26 -8.83
CA VAL A 85 1.98 -10.85 -7.58
C VAL A 85 0.45 -10.87 -7.54
N ALA A 86 -0.20 -9.80 -7.98
CA ALA A 86 -1.66 -9.71 -8.05
C ALA A 86 -2.22 -10.79 -8.98
N LEU A 87 -1.68 -10.91 -10.20
CA LEU A 87 -2.13 -11.90 -11.17
C LEU A 87 -1.91 -13.34 -10.66
N GLN A 88 -0.77 -13.61 -10.04
CA GLN A 88 -0.49 -14.93 -9.44
C GLN A 88 -1.45 -15.28 -8.30
N ALA A 89 -1.93 -14.29 -7.54
CA ALA A 89 -2.93 -14.48 -6.48
C ALA A 89 -4.37 -14.60 -7.03
N GLY A 90 -4.57 -14.43 -8.34
CA GLY A 90 -5.88 -14.38 -8.99
C GLY A 90 -6.63 -13.09 -8.71
N CYS A 91 -5.92 -12.01 -8.40
CA CYS A 91 -6.51 -10.68 -8.29
C CYS A 91 -6.82 -10.11 -9.68
N THR A 92 -7.92 -9.37 -9.78
CA THR A 92 -8.35 -8.72 -11.03
C THR A 92 -7.92 -7.27 -11.12
N GLU A 93 -7.63 -6.64 -9.98
CA GLU A 93 -7.28 -5.22 -9.88
C GLU A 93 -6.32 -4.94 -8.72
N ILE A 94 -5.56 -3.85 -8.85
CA ILE A 94 -4.81 -3.21 -7.77
C ILE A 94 -5.50 -1.88 -7.45
N LYS A 95 -5.95 -1.70 -6.22
CA LYS A 95 -6.51 -0.44 -5.72
C LYS A 95 -5.51 0.29 -4.83
N PHE A 96 -5.57 1.61 -4.83
CA PHE A 96 -4.77 2.48 -3.98
C PHE A 96 -5.44 3.85 -3.90
N VAL A 97 -4.97 4.67 -2.97
CA VAL A 97 -5.36 6.07 -2.86
C VAL A 97 -4.13 6.95 -3.02
N THR A 98 -4.33 8.13 -3.61
CA THR A 98 -3.34 9.20 -3.62
C THR A 98 -3.98 10.48 -3.13
N MET A 99 -3.18 11.37 -2.56
CA MET A 99 -3.66 12.67 -2.10
C MET A 99 -4.02 13.54 -3.30
N GLU A 100 -5.07 14.35 -3.17
CA GLU A 100 -5.57 15.21 -4.25
C GLU A 100 -4.48 16.13 -4.83
N TRP A 101 -3.63 16.68 -3.97
CA TRP A 101 -2.54 17.57 -4.37
C TRP A 101 -1.35 16.86 -5.02
N ASN A 102 -1.28 15.53 -5.01
CA ASN A 102 -0.13 14.76 -5.49
C ASN A 102 -0.19 14.51 -7.00
N ARG A 103 -0.05 15.59 -7.77
CA ARG A 103 -0.12 15.54 -9.24
C ARG A 103 0.92 14.62 -9.86
N GLU A 104 2.15 14.57 -9.34
CA GLU A 104 3.20 13.70 -9.85
C GLU A 104 2.81 12.22 -9.75
N ALA A 105 2.24 11.80 -8.62
CA ALA A 105 1.76 10.44 -8.46
C ALA A 105 0.54 10.16 -9.36
N LYS A 106 -0.41 11.09 -9.47
CA LYS A 106 -1.57 10.97 -10.38
C LYS A 106 -1.09 10.74 -11.82
N ASP A 107 -0.19 11.60 -12.33
CA ASP A 107 0.37 11.48 -13.68
C ASP A 107 1.14 10.16 -13.87
N PHE A 108 1.89 9.72 -12.86
CA PHE A 108 2.62 8.46 -12.87
C PHE A 108 1.68 7.26 -13.03
N TYR A 109 0.63 7.15 -12.20
CA TYR A 109 -0.30 6.02 -12.24
C TYR A 109 -1.18 6.03 -13.50
N THR A 110 -1.63 7.20 -13.96
CA THR A 110 -2.41 7.31 -15.20
C THR A 110 -1.61 6.83 -16.41
N ARG A 111 -0.31 7.11 -16.48
CA ARG A 111 0.58 6.59 -17.55
C ARG A 111 0.73 5.07 -17.50
N LEU A 112 0.49 4.44 -16.36
CA LEU A 112 0.48 2.98 -16.19
C LEU A 112 -0.90 2.35 -16.46
N GLY A 113 -1.91 3.16 -16.80
CA GLY A 113 -3.27 2.70 -17.11
C GLY A 113 -4.25 2.78 -15.94
N ALA A 114 -3.88 3.41 -14.83
CA ALA A 114 -4.85 3.70 -13.77
C ALA A 114 -5.86 4.77 -14.22
N HIS A 115 -7.07 4.72 -13.66
CA HIS A 115 -8.08 5.76 -13.79
C HIS A 115 -8.58 6.18 -12.39
N ASP A 116 -9.04 7.42 -12.26
CA ASP A 116 -9.48 7.96 -10.98
C ASP A 116 -10.94 7.60 -10.68
N THR A 117 -11.14 6.67 -9.76
CA THR A 117 -12.48 6.21 -9.35
C THR A 117 -13.26 7.27 -8.55
N THR A 118 -12.58 8.25 -7.94
CA THR A 118 -13.27 9.36 -7.26
C THR A 118 -13.97 10.23 -8.28
N GLU A 119 -13.30 10.51 -9.41
CA GLU A 119 -13.88 11.29 -10.49
C GLU A 119 -14.92 10.50 -11.29
N SER A 120 -14.66 9.22 -11.60
CA SER A 120 -15.55 8.42 -12.46
C SER A 120 -16.73 7.78 -11.73
N GLU A 121 -16.58 7.39 -10.46
CA GLU A 121 -17.57 6.63 -9.71
C GLU A 121 -18.07 7.34 -8.44
N GLN A 122 -17.47 8.49 -8.07
CA GLN A 122 -17.91 9.32 -6.94
C GLN A 122 -17.86 8.60 -5.57
N TRP A 123 -16.91 7.67 -5.39
CA TRP A 123 -16.69 7.02 -4.11
C TRP A 123 -16.03 7.96 -3.09
N HIS A 124 -16.45 7.86 -1.84
CA HIS A 124 -15.79 8.52 -0.71
C HIS A 124 -15.03 7.50 0.14
N CYS A 125 -13.75 7.81 0.45
CA CYS A 125 -12.98 7.05 1.44
C CYS A 125 -13.35 7.53 2.85
N MET A 126 -14.03 6.68 3.61
CA MET A 126 -14.54 6.99 4.95
C MET A 126 -13.78 6.19 6.01
N VAL A 127 -13.47 6.80 7.16
CA VAL A 127 -12.75 6.15 8.26
C VAL A 127 -13.52 6.23 9.58
N LEU A 128 -13.52 5.11 10.32
CA LEU A 128 -13.90 5.07 11.73
C LEU A 128 -12.63 4.83 12.56
N GLU A 129 -12.17 5.86 13.25
CA GLU A 129 -10.98 5.77 14.09
C GLU A 129 -11.23 5.00 15.39
N ALA A 130 -10.15 4.70 16.12
CA ALA A 130 -10.16 3.82 17.27
C ALA A 130 -11.24 4.15 18.32
N ASP A 131 -11.48 5.42 18.62
CA ASP A 131 -12.50 5.82 19.60
C ASP A 131 -13.92 5.59 19.09
N ALA A 132 -14.17 5.82 17.80
CA ALA A 132 -15.47 5.51 17.19
C ALA A 132 -15.72 4.00 17.21
N LEU A 133 -14.72 3.18 16.88
CA LEU A 133 -14.79 1.73 16.94
C LEU A 133 -15.09 1.23 18.36
N ARG A 134 -14.39 1.75 19.37
CA ARG A 134 -14.61 1.39 20.79
C ARG A 134 -16.04 1.71 21.24
N ARG A 135 -16.54 2.92 20.91
CA ARG A 135 -17.91 3.32 21.25
C ARG A 135 -18.95 2.40 20.61
N LEU A 136 -18.78 2.07 19.32
CA LEU A 136 -19.70 1.18 18.60
C LEU A 136 -19.70 -0.24 19.19
N ALA A 137 -18.54 -0.75 19.58
CA ALA A 137 -18.43 -2.08 20.21
C ALA A 137 -19.11 -2.13 21.58
N GLN A 138 -19.01 -1.06 22.38
CA GLN A 138 -19.64 -0.97 23.70
C GLN A 138 -21.17 -0.79 23.60
N GLY A 139 -21.65 0.02 22.65
CA GLY A 139 -23.07 0.27 22.45
C GLY A 139 -23.89 -0.94 22.04
N ARG A 140 -23.27 -2.00 21.49
CA ARG A 140 -23.94 -3.27 21.14
C ARG A 140 -24.35 -4.10 22.36
N LYS A 141 -23.78 -3.86 23.54
CA LYS A 141 -24.15 -4.59 24.77
C LYS A 141 -25.49 -4.16 25.36
N ALA A 142 -26.13 -3.11 24.83
CA ALA A 142 -27.44 -2.62 25.29
C ALA A 142 -28.63 -3.16 24.47
N LEU A 143 -28.37 -4.00 23.46
CA LEU A 143 -29.37 -4.55 22.52
C LEU A 143 -29.49 -6.08 22.58
N ALA A 144 -28.94 -6.71 23.63
CA ALA A 144 -29.07 -8.14 23.90
C ALA A 144 -29.99 -8.38 25.11
#